data_AF-A0A817YJW3-F1
#
_entry.id   AF-A0A817YJW3-F1
#
_cell.length_a   1.000
_cell.length_b   1.000
_cell.length_c   1.000
_cell.angle_alpha   90.00
_cell.angle_beta   90.00
_cell.angle_gamma   90.00
#
_symmetry.space_group_name_H-M   'P 1'
#
loop_
_entity.id
_entity.type
_entity.pdbx_description
1 polymer ?
#
loop_
_entity_poly.entity_id
_entity_poly.type
_entity_poly.pdbx_seq_one_letter_code
_entity_poly.pdbx_strand_id
1 'polypeptide(L)'
;MATIYYHPSLFLSSTFFMSNETSFNYSDSTNDHIVNLFILIAVWIVLIITIVFGTTGNILVLYVYINRNDNRTSTFFIKMLAFVDLIICLLLAPLELYQTTTGIYNEFFCKIYGFLNTHVLYSTFLITTIAFDRYFCICWPLYKIITIHRARAIVAIS
;
A
#
# COMPACT_ATOMS: atom_id res chain seq x y z
N MET A 1 -19.41 -16.46 56.18
CA MET A 1 -19.14 -17.69 56.95
C MET A 1 -18.60 -18.74 55.99
N ALA A 2 -17.28 -18.91 55.93
CA ALA A 2 -16.60 -20.16 55.59
C ALA A 2 -15.09 -19.86 55.57
N THR A 3 -14.40 -20.54 56.47
CA THR A 3 -13.02 -20.38 56.87
C THR A 3 -12.03 -20.92 55.84
N ILE A 4 -10.92 -20.19 55.78
CA ILE A 4 -9.62 -20.55 55.21
C ILE A 4 -9.07 -21.83 55.87
N TYR A 5 -8.65 -22.80 55.07
CA TYR A 5 -7.61 -23.78 55.42
C TYR A 5 -6.61 -23.83 54.26
N TYR A 6 -5.56 -23.00 54.32
CA TYR A 6 -4.43 -23.11 53.38
C TYR A 6 -3.46 -24.17 53.88
N HIS A 7 -3.41 -25.28 53.13
CA HIS A 7 -2.42 -26.32 53.25
C HIS A 7 -1.11 -25.87 52.55
N PRO A 8 0.08 -26.04 53.16
CA PRO A 8 1.35 -25.48 52.67
C PRO A 8 1.84 -26.10 51.34
N SER A 9 1.22 -27.17 50.84
CA SER A 9 1.58 -27.80 49.56
C SER A 9 1.03 -27.10 48.30
N LEU A 10 0.00 -26.24 48.43
CA LEU A 10 -0.57 -25.51 47.28
C LEU A 10 0.23 -24.25 46.90
N PHE A 11 0.98 -23.67 47.85
CA PHE A 11 1.75 -22.45 47.62
C PHE A 11 2.99 -22.68 46.74
N LEU A 12 3.60 -23.88 46.81
CA LEU A 12 4.69 -24.27 45.90
C LEU A 12 4.18 -24.58 44.50
N SER A 13 2.99 -25.18 44.37
CA SER A 13 2.43 -25.50 43.07
C SER A 13 1.92 -24.26 42.34
N SER A 14 1.36 -23.27 43.05
CA SER A 14 0.93 -22.00 42.45
C SER A 14 2.11 -21.12 42.04
N THR A 15 3.22 -21.12 42.78
CA THR A 15 4.46 -20.42 42.38
C THR A 15 5.17 -21.10 41.21
N PHE A 16 5.15 -22.44 41.13
CA PHE A 16 5.66 -23.19 39.97
C PHE A 16 4.79 -23.00 38.71
N PHE A 17 3.46 -23.02 38.84
CA PHE A 17 2.57 -22.75 37.71
C PHE A 17 2.68 -21.29 37.23
N MET A 18 2.77 -20.34 38.17
CA MET A 18 2.91 -18.92 37.85
C MET A 18 4.30 -18.58 37.28
N SER A 19 5.37 -19.30 37.67
CA SER A 19 6.68 -19.17 37.01
C SER A 19 6.69 -19.77 35.61
N ASN A 20 5.96 -20.86 35.35
CA ASN A 20 5.85 -21.45 34.02
C ASN A 20 4.99 -20.60 33.06
N GLU A 21 3.88 -20.03 33.54
CA GLU A 21 3.02 -19.08 32.81
C GLU A 21 3.72 -17.74 32.55
N THR A 22 4.47 -17.21 33.54
CA THR A 22 5.23 -15.97 33.34
C THR A 22 6.45 -16.19 32.45
N SER A 23 7.14 -17.32 32.52
CA SER A 23 8.24 -17.62 31.59
C SER A 23 7.73 -17.89 30.18
N PHE A 24 6.60 -18.59 30.01
CA PHE A 24 6.01 -18.88 28.70
C PHE A 24 5.44 -17.61 28.05
N ASN A 25 4.64 -16.81 28.77
CA ASN A 25 4.16 -15.52 28.28
C ASN A 25 5.29 -14.48 28.08
N TYR A 26 6.35 -14.54 28.89
CA TYR A 26 7.54 -13.68 28.71
C TYR A 26 8.34 -14.11 27.48
N SER A 27 8.53 -15.41 27.25
CA SER A 27 9.18 -15.89 26.03
C SER A 27 8.35 -15.62 24.77
N ASP A 28 7.02 -15.72 24.83
CA ASP A 28 6.14 -15.42 23.70
C ASP A 28 6.16 -13.91 23.37
N SER A 29 6.00 -13.06 24.38
CA SER A 29 6.07 -11.59 24.19
C SER A 29 7.46 -11.09 23.77
N THR A 30 8.55 -11.68 24.27
CA THR A 30 9.91 -11.30 23.81
C THR A 30 10.19 -11.77 22.39
N ASN A 31 9.74 -12.96 21.98
CA ASN A 31 9.84 -13.41 20.60
C ASN A 31 9.02 -12.52 19.65
N ASP A 32 7.80 -12.14 20.05
CA ASP A 32 6.96 -11.21 19.28
C ASP A 32 7.65 -9.85 19.12
N HIS A 33 8.25 -9.31 20.17
CA HIS A 33 8.99 -8.04 20.08
C HIS A 33 10.20 -8.13 19.14
N ILE A 34 10.96 -9.23 19.17
CA ILE A 34 12.10 -9.41 18.26
C ILE A 34 11.66 -9.60 16.81
N VAL A 35 10.58 -10.35 16.57
CA VAL A 35 10.01 -10.54 15.23
C VAL A 35 9.47 -9.21 14.68
N ASN A 36 8.73 -8.44 15.48
CA ASN A 36 8.25 -7.12 15.08
C ASN A 36 9.38 -6.14 14.77
N LEU A 37 10.46 -6.15 15.58
CA LEU A 37 11.65 -5.35 15.32
C LEU A 37 12.32 -5.74 13.99
N PHE A 38 12.41 -7.04 13.70
CA PHE A 38 13.00 -7.54 12.45
C PHE A 38 12.15 -7.15 11.23
N ILE A 39 10.83 -7.26 11.34
CA ILE A 39 9.88 -6.81 10.30
C ILE A 39 10.03 -5.31 10.07
N LEU A 40 10.10 -4.52 11.13
CA LEU A 40 10.25 -3.07 11.04
C LEU A 40 11.56 -2.71 10.32
N ILE A 41 12.69 -3.29 10.73
CA ILE A 41 13.99 -3.08 10.05
C ILE A 41 13.91 -3.48 8.57
N ALA A 42 13.29 -4.61 8.25
CA ALA A 42 13.14 -5.06 6.87
C ALA A 42 12.30 -4.09 6.03
N VAL A 43 11.17 -3.60 6.56
CA VAL A 43 10.31 -2.61 5.89
C VAL A 43 11.08 -1.32 5.62
N TRP A 44 11.84 -0.82 6.60
CA TRP A 44 12.68 0.37 6.42
C TRP A 44 13.71 0.20 5.31
N ILE A 45 14.41 -0.94 5.27
CA ILE A 45 15.40 -1.23 4.22
C ILE A 45 14.73 -1.27 2.85
N VAL A 46 13.61 -1.98 2.72
CA VAL A 46 12.86 -2.09 1.46
C VAL A 46 12.34 -0.72 1.00
N LEU A 47 11.83 0.12 1.92
CA LEU A 47 11.36 1.46 1.60
C LEU A 47 12.49 2.36 1.11
N ILE A 48 13.65 2.34 1.76
CA ILE A 48 14.81 3.14 1.34
C ILE A 48 15.27 2.72 -0.06
N ILE A 49 15.38 1.41 -0.30
CA ILE A 49 15.73 0.87 -1.63
C ILE A 49 14.70 1.31 -2.66
N THR A 50 13.41 1.17 -2.36
CA THR A 50 12.32 1.53 -3.27
C THR A 50 12.31 3.02 -3.58
N ILE A 51 12.57 3.89 -2.60
CA ILE A 51 12.71 5.32 -2.83
C ILE A 51 13.89 5.60 -3.75
N VAL A 52 15.08 5.05 -3.48
CA VAL A 52 16.28 5.33 -4.28
C VAL A 52 16.12 4.84 -5.72
N PHE A 53 15.78 3.56 -5.90
CA PHE A 53 15.65 2.97 -7.23
C PHE A 53 14.40 3.46 -7.97
N GLY A 54 13.28 3.59 -7.25
CA GLY A 54 12.01 4.07 -7.81
C GLY A 54 12.08 5.53 -8.24
N THR A 55 12.65 6.42 -7.42
CA THR A 55 12.82 7.83 -7.85
C THR A 55 13.81 7.95 -9.00
N THR A 56 14.98 7.31 -8.91
CA THR A 56 16.00 7.38 -9.96
C THR A 56 15.49 6.82 -11.29
N GLY A 57 14.84 5.65 -11.25
CA GLY A 57 14.28 5.01 -12.44
C GLY A 57 13.16 5.83 -13.06
N ASN A 58 12.21 6.29 -12.25
CA ASN A 58 11.07 7.05 -12.76
C ASN A 58 11.44 8.46 -13.23
N ILE A 59 12.41 9.12 -12.59
CA ILE A 59 12.97 10.40 -13.08
C ILE A 59 13.66 10.19 -14.43
N LEU A 60 14.43 9.12 -14.59
CA LEU A 60 15.13 8.83 -15.83
C LEU A 60 14.13 8.53 -16.97
N VAL A 61 13.09 7.75 -16.69
CA VAL A 61 11.98 7.51 -17.63
C VAL A 61 11.31 8.84 -18.00
N LEU A 62 10.96 9.67 -17.03
CA LEU A 62 10.33 10.96 -17.28
C LEU A 62 11.23 11.86 -18.13
N TYR A 63 12.52 11.95 -17.81
CA TYR A 63 13.51 12.74 -18.55
C TYR A 63 13.62 12.31 -20.02
N VAL A 64 13.80 11.01 -20.26
CA VAL A 64 13.91 10.45 -21.62
C VAL A 64 12.63 10.66 -22.42
N TYR A 65 11.46 10.45 -21.81
CA TYR A 65 10.19 10.52 -22.50
C TYR A 65 9.65 11.95 -22.66
N ILE A 66 10.05 12.92 -21.82
CA ILE A 66 9.74 14.35 -22.02
C ILE A 66 10.39 14.86 -23.30
N ASN A 67 11.66 14.51 -23.55
CA ASN A 67 12.39 14.96 -24.72
C ASN A 67 11.94 14.25 -26.02
N ARG A 68 11.25 13.11 -25.89
CA ARG A 68 10.75 12.33 -27.02
C ARG A 68 9.36 12.83 -27.42
N ASN A 69 9.27 13.61 -28.50
CA ASN A 69 8.02 14.08 -29.10
C ASN A 69 7.31 12.99 -29.92
N ASP A 70 7.16 11.79 -29.35
CA ASP A 70 6.42 10.70 -29.99
C ASP A 70 5.03 10.62 -29.32
N ASN A 71 4.01 11.05 -30.06
CA ASN A 71 2.61 11.17 -29.60
C ASN A 71 1.90 9.81 -29.52
N ARG A 72 2.62 8.72 -29.23
CA ARG A 72 1.98 7.41 -29.00
C ARG A 72 1.30 7.42 -27.65
N THR A 73 0.09 6.92 -27.59
CA THR A 73 -0.64 6.63 -26.33
C THR A 73 0.20 5.82 -25.34
N SER A 74 1.07 4.92 -25.82
CA SER A 74 2.00 4.15 -24.99
C SER A 74 3.02 5.04 -24.27
N THR A 75 3.54 6.10 -24.92
CA THR A 75 4.48 7.02 -24.26
C THR A 75 3.79 7.90 -23.22
N PHE A 76 2.51 8.25 -23.44
CA PHE A 76 1.69 8.95 -22.45
C PHE A 76 1.41 8.09 -21.21
N PHE A 77 1.08 6.80 -21.41
CA PHE A 77 0.90 5.85 -20.31
C PHE A 77 2.17 5.71 -19.46
N ILE A 78 3.33 5.57 -20.11
CA ILE A 78 4.63 5.46 -19.43
C ILE A 78 4.94 6.72 -18.61
N LYS A 79 4.63 7.92 -19.15
CA LYS A 79 4.78 9.19 -18.41
C LYS A 79 3.87 9.25 -17.18
N MET A 80 2.61 8.82 -17.33
CA MET A 80 1.64 8.80 -16.21
C MET A 80 2.05 7.81 -15.13
N LEU A 81 2.53 6.62 -15.52
CA LEU A 81 3.05 5.62 -14.58
C LEU A 81 4.25 6.16 -13.79
N ALA A 82 5.21 6.76 -14.48
CA ALA A 82 6.38 7.37 -13.83
C ALA A 82 5.98 8.51 -12.86
N PHE A 83 4.98 9.32 -13.22
CA PHE A 83 4.48 10.39 -12.36
C PHE A 83 3.80 9.85 -11.09
N VAL A 84 2.98 8.81 -11.23
CA VAL A 84 2.32 8.18 -10.08
C VAL A 84 3.33 7.52 -9.16
N ASP A 85 4.30 6.78 -9.70
CA ASP A 85 5.32 6.14 -8.89
C ASP A 85 6.17 7.17 -8.13
N LEU A 86 6.43 8.34 -8.71
CA LEU A 86 7.08 9.45 -8.00
C LEU A 86 6.21 9.98 -6.86
N ILE A 87 4.90 10.14 -7.06
CA ILE A 87 3.98 10.53 -5.99
C ILE A 87 3.97 9.48 -4.88
N ILE A 88 3.93 8.19 -5.23
CA ILE A 88 3.95 7.09 -4.26
C ILE A 88 5.27 7.09 -3.47
N CYS A 89 6.42 7.18 -4.16
CA CYS A 89 7.72 7.22 -3.51
C CYS A 89 7.91 8.47 -2.63
N LEU A 90 7.30 9.61 -3.00
CA LEU A 90 7.51 10.89 -2.29
C LEU A 90 6.45 11.16 -1.20
N LEU A 91 5.23 10.65 -1.31
CA LEU A 91 4.17 10.85 -0.32
C LEU A 91 3.89 9.60 0.50
N LEU A 92 3.69 8.44 -0.15
CA LEU A 92 3.30 7.22 0.58
C LEU A 92 4.46 6.68 1.40
N ALA A 93 5.67 6.62 0.83
CA ALA A 93 6.83 6.08 1.55
C ALA A 93 7.18 6.88 2.83
N PRO A 94 7.27 8.22 2.84
CA PRO A 94 7.51 8.94 4.10
C PRO A 94 6.31 8.88 5.06
N LEU A 95 5.07 8.75 4.56
CA LEU A 95 3.94 8.51 5.46
C LEU A 95 4.04 7.14 6.16
N GLU A 96 4.48 6.11 5.45
CA GLU A 96 4.67 4.76 6.01
C GLU A 96 5.81 4.73 7.05
N LEU A 97 6.90 5.44 6.78
CA LEU A 97 7.99 5.64 7.73
C LEU A 97 7.54 6.43 8.97
N TYR A 98 6.74 7.47 8.77
CA TYR A 98 6.18 8.25 9.87
C TYR A 98 5.28 7.35 10.74
N GLN A 99 4.32 6.63 10.15
CA GLN A 99 3.45 5.71 10.88
C GLN A 99 4.22 4.67 11.68
N THR A 100 5.31 4.14 11.10
CA THR A 100 6.19 3.16 11.74
C THR A 100 7.01 3.76 12.89
N THR A 101 7.46 5.02 12.77
CA THR A 101 8.34 5.66 13.78
C THR A 101 7.56 6.13 15.00
N THR A 102 6.44 6.79 14.77
CA THR A 102 5.76 7.57 15.80
C THR A 102 4.54 6.84 16.35
N GLY A 103 4.16 5.70 15.75
CA GLY A 103 3.19 4.74 16.28
C GLY A 103 1.83 5.36 16.56
N ILE A 104 0.92 5.37 15.57
CA ILE A 104 -0.55 5.64 15.66
C ILE A 104 -1.04 6.67 16.71
N TYR A 105 -0.23 7.64 17.11
CA TYR A 105 -0.60 8.67 18.07
C TYR A 105 -1.63 9.67 17.52
N ASN A 106 -1.93 9.59 16.21
CA ASN A 106 -2.98 10.35 15.57
C ASN A 106 -3.78 9.46 14.60
N GLU A 107 -4.97 9.00 15.05
CA GLU A 107 -5.95 8.29 14.20
C GLU A 107 -6.28 9.06 12.92
N PHE A 108 -6.22 10.39 12.95
CA PHE A 108 -6.47 11.25 11.80
C PHE A 108 -5.50 10.99 10.64
N PHE A 109 -4.19 10.88 10.92
CA PHE A 109 -3.18 10.59 9.89
C PHE A 109 -3.26 9.14 9.39
N CYS A 110 -3.60 8.19 10.27
CA CYS A 110 -3.83 6.80 9.88
C CYS A 110 -5.01 6.68 8.90
N LYS A 111 -6.13 7.36 9.21
CA LYS A 111 -7.31 7.37 8.36
C LYS A 111 -7.04 8.08 7.03
N ILE A 112 -6.38 9.24 7.07
CA ILE A 112 -5.98 9.97 5.85
C ILE A 112 -5.06 9.12 4.97
N TYR A 113 -4.09 8.42 5.55
CA TYR A 113 -3.22 7.52 4.79
C TYR A 113 -4.00 6.44 4.06
N GLY A 114 -4.89 5.73 4.77
CA GLY A 114 -5.71 4.69 4.16
C GLY A 114 -6.60 5.22 3.04
N PHE A 115 -7.20 6.40 3.23
CA PHE A 115 -7.96 7.09 2.21
C PHE A 115 -7.10 7.48 1.01
N LEU A 116 -5.99 8.17 1.22
CA LEU A 116 -5.10 8.62 0.15
C LEU A 116 -4.53 7.46 -0.65
N ASN A 117 -4.06 6.40 0.01
CA ASN A 117 -3.53 5.23 -0.66
C ASN A 117 -4.59 4.58 -1.58
N THR A 118 -5.80 4.33 -1.04
CA THR A 118 -6.88 3.71 -1.80
C THR A 118 -7.34 4.60 -2.96
N HIS A 119 -7.50 5.90 -2.73
CA HIS A 119 -7.95 6.83 -3.76
C HIS A 119 -6.90 7.04 -4.86
N VAL A 120 -5.63 7.21 -4.51
CA VAL A 120 -4.54 7.40 -5.49
C VAL A 120 -4.40 6.16 -6.37
N LEU A 121 -4.45 4.97 -5.78
CA LEU A 121 -4.39 3.71 -6.54
C LEU A 121 -5.60 3.55 -7.45
N TYR A 122 -6.82 3.80 -6.95
CA TYR A 122 -8.04 3.72 -7.74
C TYR A 122 -8.04 4.72 -8.90
N SER A 123 -7.72 5.99 -8.64
CA SER A 123 -7.66 7.02 -9.68
C SER A 123 -6.61 6.71 -10.73
N THR A 124 -5.43 6.22 -10.31
CA THR A 124 -4.40 5.78 -11.26
C THR A 124 -4.87 4.63 -12.12
N PHE A 125 -5.48 3.62 -11.49
CA PHE A 125 -6.01 2.45 -12.19
C PHE A 125 -7.13 2.82 -13.17
N LEU A 126 -7.98 3.78 -12.81
CA LEU A 126 -8.99 4.31 -13.70
C LEU A 126 -8.38 5.08 -14.88
N ILE A 127 -7.43 5.98 -14.63
CA ILE A 127 -6.78 6.76 -15.70
C ILE A 127 -6.07 5.83 -16.69
N THR A 128 -5.35 4.84 -16.16
CA THR A 128 -4.67 3.80 -16.95
C THR A 128 -5.67 2.96 -17.75
N THR A 129 -6.78 2.53 -17.14
CA THR A 129 -7.85 1.78 -17.81
C THR A 129 -8.53 2.60 -18.91
N ILE A 130 -8.86 3.87 -18.64
CA ILE A 130 -9.48 4.78 -19.62
C ILE A 130 -8.51 5.03 -20.79
N ALA A 131 -7.23 5.26 -20.49
CA ALA A 131 -6.21 5.43 -21.54
C ALA A 131 -6.03 4.16 -22.38
N PHE A 132 -6.10 2.99 -21.74
CA PHE A 132 -5.99 1.69 -22.39
C PHE A 132 -7.19 1.38 -23.30
N ASP A 133 -8.41 1.66 -22.84
CA ASP A 133 -9.64 1.55 -23.65
C ASP A 133 -9.57 2.42 -24.90
N ARG A 134 -9.17 3.69 -24.73
CA ARG A 134 -8.97 4.62 -25.86
C ARG A 134 -7.85 4.15 -26.80
N TYR A 135 -6.77 3.60 -26.26
CA TYR A 135 -5.67 3.04 -27.07
C TYR A 135 -6.15 1.87 -27.94
N PHE A 136 -6.89 0.93 -27.34
CA PHE A 136 -7.47 -0.18 -28.09
C PHE A 136 -8.41 0.32 -29.18
N CYS A 137 -9.28 1.30 -28.90
CA CYS A 137 -10.15 1.89 -29.92
C CYS A 137 -9.39 2.57 -31.08
N ILE A 138 -8.22 3.16 -30.81
CA ILE A 138 -7.41 3.88 -31.82
C ILE A 138 -6.55 2.91 -32.65
N CYS A 139 -5.86 1.97 -31.99
CA CYS A 139 -4.93 1.04 -32.65
C CYS A 139 -5.64 -0.16 -33.25
N TRP A 140 -6.74 -0.58 -32.64
CA TRP A 140 -7.69 -1.52 -33.19
C TRP A 140 -8.98 -0.75 -33.46
N PRO A 141 -9.23 -0.30 -34.71
CA PRO A 141 -10.54 0.15 -35.12
C PRO A 141 -11.50 -1.05 -35.16
N LEU A 142 -11.64 -1.79 -34.06
CA LEU A 142 -12.57 -2.89 -33.80
C LEU A 142 -13.99 -2.36 -33.65
N TYR A 143 -14.32 -1.43 -34.54
CA TYR A 143 -15.58 -0.77 -34.59
C TYR A 143 -15.83 -0.14 -35.95
N LYS A 144 -15.67 -0.93 -36.99
CA LYS A 144 -16.49 -0.73 -38.17
C LYS A 144 -17.96 -1.15 -37.92
N ILE A 145 -18.36 -1.49 -36.68
CA ILE A 145 -19.59 -2.27 -36.39
C ILE A 145 -20.66 -1.58 -35.52
N ILE A 146 -20.41 -0.60 -34.62
CA ILE A 146 -21.53 0.24 -34.11
C ILE A 146 -21.31 1.69 -34.53
N THR A 147 -21.19 1.95 -35.83
CA THR A 147 -21.38 3.29 -36.43
C THR A 147 -22.01 4.32 -35.49
N ILE A 148 -21.30 5.43 -35.18
CA ILE A 148 -21.72 6.53 -34.27
C ILE A 148 -23.21 6.93 -34.43
N HIS A 149 -23.78 6.67 -35.60
CA HIS A 149 -25.22 6.73 -35.90
C HIS A 149 -26.14 5.87 -35.01
N ARG A 150 -25.75 4.65 -34.59
CA ARG A 150 -26.55 3.80 -33.67
C ARG A 150 -26.46 4.23 -32.22
N ALA A 151 -25.30 4.74 -31.77
CA ALA A 151 -25.16 5.31 -30.43
C ALA A 151 -26.01 6.59 -30.26
N ARG A 152 -26.11 7.44 -31.30
CA ARG A 152 -27.04 8.60 -31.30
C ARG A 152 -28.52 8.19 -31.34
N ALA A 153 -28.86 7.06 -31.97
CA ALA A 153 -30.24 6.59 -32.03
C ALA A 153 -30.76 6.06 -30.68
N ILE A 154 -29.90 5.42 -29.89
CA ILE A 154 -30.28 4.88 -28.57
C ILE A 154 -30.51 6.00 -27.54
N VAL A 155 -29.66 7.04 -27.55
CA VAL A 155 -29.78 8.20 -26.64
C VAL A 155 -30.96 9.10 -27.02
N ALA A 156 -31.41 9.09 -28.27
CA ALA A 156 -32.59 9.84 -28.71
C ALA A 156 -33.93 9.14 -28.40
N ILE A 157 -33.89 7.87 -27.99
CA ILE A 157 -35.08 7.05 -27.65
C ILE A 157 -35.31 7.00 -26.13
N SER A 158 -34.30 7.32 -25.32
CA SER A 158 -34.41 7.52 -23.85
C SER A 158 -34.86 8.91 -23.47
#